data_AF-A0A1S2K050-F1
#
_entry.id   AF-A0A1S2K050-F1
#
_cell.length_a   1.000
_cell.length_b   1.000
_cell.length_c   1.000
_cell.angle_alpha   90.00
_cell.angle_beta   90.00
_cell.angle_gamma   90.00
#
_symmetry.space_group_name_H-M   'P 1'
#
loop_
_entity.id
_entity.type
_entity.pdbx_description
1 polymer ?
#
loop_
_entity_poly.entity_id
_entity_poly.type
_entity_poly.pdbx_seq_one_letter_code
_entity_poly.pdbx_strand_id
1 'polypeptide(L)' 'MRTTVPAQRTVLERFPAGHPRGSWPADEDAAAQRDQGIATHVVMDLSSDQFLVVAHTPSQ' A
#
# COMPACT_ATOMS: atom_id res chain seq x y z
N MET A 1 7.61 -21.70 16.81
CA MET A 1 8.25 -21.17 15.58
C MET A 1 7.16 -20.71 14.63
N ARG A 2 6.94 -19.39 14.49
CA ARG A 2 5.96 -18.85 13.52
C ARG A 2 6.68 -18.69 12.19
N THR A 3 6.43 -19.59 11.25
CA THR A 3 6.92 -19.46 9.88
C THR A 3 6.11 -18.35 9.22
N THR A 4 6.71 -17.18 8.99
CA THR A 4 6.10 -16.13 8.19
C THR A 4 6.05 -16.60 6.75
N VAL A 5 4.85 -16.94 6.26
CA VAL A 5 4.62 -17.24 4.84
C VAL A 5 4.99 -15.98 4.05
N PRO A 6 5.78 -16.06 2.96
CA PRO A 6 6.17 -14.89 2.20
C PRO A 6 4.94 -14.24 1.56
N ALA A 7 4.40 -13.19 2.18
CA ALA A 7 3.28 -12.44 1.63
C ALA A 7 3.69 -11.78 0.31
N GLN A 8 2.92 -12.04 -0.75
CA GLN A 8 3.08 -11.38 -2.04
C GLN A 8 2.59 -9.94 -1.92
N ARG A 9 3.42 -9.01 -2.36
CA ARG A 9 3.12 -7.58 -2.34
C ARG A 9 2.78 -7.12 -3.75
N THR A 10 1.56 -6.64 -3.92
CA THR A 10 1.08 -6.10 -5.21
C THR A 10 0.81 -4.62 -5.05
N VAL A 11 1.43 -3.79 -5.89
CA VAL A 11 1.11 -2.36 -5.95
C VAL A 11 -0.24 -2.23 -6.63
N LEU A 12 -1.23 -1.68 -5.92
CA LEU A 12 -2.56 -1.41 -6.45
C LEU A 12 -2.61 -0.03 -7.10
N GLU A 13 -2.11 1.00 -6.40
CA GLU A 13 -2.14 2.38 -6.87
C GLU A 13 -0.89 3.17 -6.46
N ARG A 14 -0.63 4.26 -7.17
CA ARG A 14 0.54 5.13 -6.96
C ARG A 14 0.11 6.59 -6.91
N PHE A 15 0.63 7.31 -5.93
CA PHE A 15 0.34 8.71 -5.69
C PHE A 15 1.63 9.52 -5.65
N PRO A 16 1.70 10.71 -6.28
CA PRO A 16 2.89 11.55 -6.22
C PRO A 16 3.09 12.10 -4.80
N ALA A 17 4.31 12.07 -4.27
CA ALA A 17 4.59 12.61 -2.94
C ALA A 17 4.43 14.15 -2.88
N GLY A 18 4.59 14.84 -4.01
CA GLY A 18 4.35 16.27 -4.17
C GLY A 18 2.87 16.70 -4.20
N HIS A 19 1.91 15.83 -3.87
CA HIS A 19 0.49 16.19 -3.84
C HIS A 19 0.24 17.30 -2.79
N PRO A 20 -0.66 18.28 -3.04
CA PRO A 20 -0.96 19.36 -2.08
C PRO A 20 -1.44 18.90 -0.68
N ARG A 21 -1.80 17.62 -0.55
CA ARG A 21 -2.26 16.99 0.70
C ARG A 21 -1.29 15.93 1.24
N GLY A 22 -0.05 15.89 0.74
CA GLY A 22 0.93 14.88 1.12
C GLY A 22 0.44 13.45 0.85
N SER A 23 0.62 12.54 1.82
CA SER A 23 0.23 11.13 1.72
C SER A 23 -1.28 10.88 1.82
N TRP A 24 -2.07 11.87 2.21
CA TRP A 24 -3.50 11.68 2.51
C TRP A 24 -4.29 10.93 1.42
N PRO A 25 -4.11 11.21 0.10
CA PRO A 25 -4.81 10.44 -0.93
C PRO A 25 -4.47 8.94 -0.92
N ALA A 26 -3.22 8.59 -0.62
CA ALA A 26 -2.79 7.20 -0.51
C ALA A 26 -3.35 6.53 0.75
N ASP A 27 -3.44 7.27 1.86
CA ASP A 27 -4.03 6.78 3.11
C ASP A 27 -5.55 6.50 2.96
N GLU A 28 -6.28 7.38 2.29
CA GLU A 28 -7.71 7.20 2.01
C GLU A 28 -7.96 6.00 1.09
N ASP A 29 -7.17 5.84 0.03
CA ASP A 29 -7.26 4.71 -0.88
C ASP A 29 -6.93 3.38 -0.17
N ALA A 30 -5.87 3.37 0.65
CA ALA A 30 -5.55 2.22 1.50
C ALA A 30 -6.68 1.91 2.50
N ALA A 31 -7.32 2.92 3.09
CA ALA A 31 -8.47 2.73 3.98
C ALA A 31 -9.67 2.14 3.22
N ALA A 32 -10.00 2.67 2.03
CA ALA A 32 -11.07 2.15 1.19
C ALA A 32 -10.84 0.69 0.78
N GLN A 33 -9.59 0.32 0.48
CA GLN A 33 -9.25 -1.07 0.16
C GLN A 33 -9.37 -2.00 1.38
N ARG A 34 -9.01 -1.53 2.58
CA ARG A 34 -9.20 -2.28 3.83
C ARG A 34 -10.68 -2.47 4.15
N ASP A 35 -11.52 -1.46 3.89
CA ASP A 35 -12.98 -1.57 4.02
C ASP A 35 -13.57 -2.61 3.05
N GLN A 36 -12.94 -2.81 1.89
CA GLN A 36 -13.25 -3.90 0.95
C GLN A 36 -12.66 -5.26 1.37
N GLY A 37 -11.96 -5.33 2.50
CA GLY A 37 -11.35 -6.56 3.02
C GLY A 37 -9.97 -6.88 2.45
N ILE A 38 -9.36 -5.96 1.69
CA ILE A 38 -8.02 -6.13 1.13
C ILE A 38 -7.00 -5.60 2.14
N ALA A 39 -6.11 -6.48 2.61
CA ALA A 39 -5.06 -6.09 3.55
C ALA A 39 -4.00 -5.24 2.83
N THR A 40 -4.06 -3.92 2.97
CA THR A 40 -3.21 -2.98 2.23
C THR A 40 -2.43 -2.04 3.14
N HIS A 41 -1.32 -1.51 2.63
CA HIS A 41 -0.44 -0.58 3.33
C HIS A 41 0.09 0.48 2.37
N VAL A 42 0.25 1.71 2.88
CA VAL A 42 0.94 2.79 2.17
C VAL A 42 2.44 2.65 2.42
N VAL A 43 3.23 2.66 1.34
CA VAL A 43 4.68 2.62 1.36
C VAL A 43 5.22 3.81 0.59
N MET A 44 6.21 4.51 1.13
CA MET A 44 6.91 5.57 0.39
C MET A 44 8.01 4.94 -0.47
N ASP A 45 7.91 5.09 -1.79
CA ASP A 45 9.00 4.85 -2.73
C ASP A 45 9.84 6.12 -2.86
N LEU A 46 11.00 6.10 -2.21
CA LEU A 46 11.97 7.20 -2.22
C LEU A 46 12.64 7.37 -3.60
N SER A 47 12.69 6.33 -4.43
CA SER A 47 13.38 6.41 -5.73
C SER A 47 12.55 7.19 -6.75
N SER A 48 11.23 7.02 -6.70
CA SER A 48 10.28 7.66 -7.62
C SER A 48 9.54 8.84 -6.98
N ASP A 49 9.82 9.15 -5.72
CA ASP A 49 9.13 10.16 -4.90
C ASP A 49 7.60 9.98 -4.92
N GLN A 50 7.15 8.75 -4.62
CA GLN A 50 5.74 8.36 -4.68
C GLN A 50 5.30 7.59 -3.44
N PHE A 51 4.04 7.75 -3.07
CA PHE A 51 3.36 6.85 -2.16
C PHE A 51 2.70 5.73 -2.95
N LEU A 52 2.98 4.49 -2.59
CA LEU A 52 2.43 3.29 -3.21
C LEU A 52 1.45 2.66 -2.24
N VAL A 53 0.25 2.35 -2.72
CA VAL A 53 -0.69 1.53 -1.97
C VAL A 53 -0.46 0.08 -2.37
N VAL A 54 -0.07 -0.74 -1.41
CA VAL A 54 0.40 -2.11 -1.62
C VAL A 54 -0.50 -3.09 -0.89
N ALA A 55 -1.11 -4.02 -1.62
CA ALA A 55 -1.81 -5.16 -1.05
C ALA A 55 -0.84 -6.26 -0.63
N HIS A 56 -1.11 -6.84 0.53
CA HIS A 56 -0.48 -8.03 1.05
C HIS A 56 -1.43 -9.21 0.87
N THR A 57 -1.20 -10.02 -0.16
CA THR A 57 -1.91 -11.28 -0.34
C THR A 57 -1.04 -12.38 0.26
N PRO A 58 -1.52 -13.14 1.26
CA PRO A 58 -0.79 -14.33 1.67
C PRO A 58 -0.66 -15.25 0.44
N SER A 59 0.57 -15.62 0.07
CA SER A 59 0.76 -16.72 -0.87
C SER A 59 0.19 -17.97 -0.22
N GLN A 60 -0.88 -18.52 -0.79
CA GLN A 60 -1.47 -19.79 -0.37
C GLN A 60 -0.49 -20.95 -0.55
#